data_AF-A0A7Y6UG98-F1
#
_entry.id   AF-A0A7Y6UG98-F1
#
_cell.length_a   1.000
_cell.length_b   1.000
_cell.length_c   1.000
_cell.angle_alpha   90.00
_cell.angle_beta   90.00
_cell.angle_gamma   90.00
#
_symmetry.space_group_name_H-M   'P 1'
#
loop_
_entity.id
_entity.type
_entity.pdbx_description
1 polymer ?
#
loop_
_entity_poly.entity_id
_entity_poly.type
_entity_poly.pdbx_seq_one_letter_code
_entity_poly.pdbx_strand_id
1 'polypeptide(L)'
;MRSITLAFLIGAVAFAGCGDPPKLSVEELQNPETCKECHPKHYEQWSGSMHAYASEDPVFVAMNKRGQRDTGGALGDFCIQCHAPMAKLLGLASGSNYDPAALPPEAKGITCFFCHNVEKVEGDHNNGLVIALDQTMRGGVKNAADTPAHFSKFDPTLMASKTNDSTLCGSCHDVTTTPADVHLERTFAEWKTTIFAQDSPQTYLTCSKCHMTPTTGVIADKPGLDVKSRTDGFHDHHMAAIDSALTPFPQLDTQKAEIEKILKPAVAIVGVRPLGSTAAPGGICVLPNGTITVRVDSLGVGHSFPSGAAQDRRVWIELTAYDAGGAVVFSSGHVPDDKDPEQVDDRYLQCPTGNLNCAGFWDRTYKADNTQAHFFWDVARYDSNLIRPPVTLDPNSVDFDHSTTVTYQVGATSTIDRVEARILVRPLPIAALDELVASGDLDPAIRAKLVSPEATLVATTSTWLKSTAIPASRCNPF
;
A
#
# COMPACT_ATOMS: atom_id res chain seq x y z
N MET A 1 -71.58 25.76 58.32
CA MET A 1 -71.77 25.18 56.97
C MET A 1 -71.36 26.21 55.93
N ARG A 2 -70.14 26.10 55.40
CA ARG A 2 -69.73 26.75 54.14
C ARG A 2 -68.79 25.77 53.44
N SER A 3 -69.27 25.21 52.34
CA SER A 3 -68.58 24.21 51.52
C SER A 3 -67.40 24.85 50.80
N ILE A 4 -66.23 24.21 50.87
CA ILE A 4 -65.04 24.55 50.09
C ILE A 4 -65.03 23.61 48.89
N THR A 5 -65.22 24.16 47.69
CA THR A 5 -65.11 23.43 46.43
C THR A 5 -63.64 23.38 46.03
N LEU A 6 -63.04 22.19 46.07
CA LEU A 6 -61.67 21.94 45.61
C LEU A 6 -61.68 21.75 44.09
N ALA A 7 -61.15 22.72 43.35
CA ALA A 7 -60.95 22.59 41.90
C ALA A 7 -59.69 21.74 41.65
N PHE A 8 -59.90 20.55 41.08
CA PHE A 8 -58.81 19.72 40.56
C PHE A 8 -58.26 20.35 39.27
N LEU A 9 -57.05 20.92 39.31
CA LEU A 9 -56.27 21.14 38.10
C LEU A 9 -55.77 19.79 37.60
N ILE A 10 -56.37 19.31 36.51
CA ILE A 10 -55.82 18.21 35.72
C ILE A 10 -54.63 18.79 34.95
N GLY A 11 -53.42 18.49 35.42
CA GLY A 11 -52.20 18.76 34.67
C GLY A 11 -52.21 17.95 33.38
N ALA A 12 -52.21 18.65 32.24
CA ALA A 12 -52.01 18.03 30.95
C ALA A 12 -50.60 17.42 30.92
N VAL A 13 -50.52 16.09 30.97
CA VAL A 13 -49.30 15.35 30.65
C VAL A 13 -49.06 15.57 29.16
N ALA A 14 -48.08 16.42 28.85
CA ALA A 14 -47.56 16.51 27.49
C ALA A 14 -46.98 15.14 27.14
N PHE A 15 -47.62 14.44 26.19
CA PHE A 15 -47.00 13.33 25.48
C PHE A 15 -45.80 13.90 24.72
N ALA A 16 -44.62 13.89 25.33
CA ALA A 16 -43.37 13.97 24.59
C ALA A 16 -43.39 12.80 23.60
N GLY A 17 -43.47 13.12 22.30
CA GLY A 17 -43.40 12.10 21.26
C GLY A 17 -42.14 11.27 21.47
N CYS A 18 -42.31 9.96 21.57
CA CYS A 18 -41.21 9.00 21.52
C CYS A 18 -40.66 8.99 20.08
N GLY A 19 -39.89 10.02 19.72
CA GLY A 19 -38.93 9.92 18.64
C GLY A 19 -37.65 9.33 19.19
N ASP A 20 -36.97 8.48 18.42
CA ASP A 20 -35.60 8.11 18.74
C ASP A 20 -34.75 9.37 18.94
N PRO A 21 -33.74 9.34 19.85
CA PRO A 21 -32.82 10.45 19.96
C PRO A 21 -32.24 10.79 18.58
N PRO A 22 -32.01 12.08 18.27
CA PRO A 22 -31.46 12.46 16.98
C PRO A 22 -30.13 11.73 16.76
N LYS A 23 -29.88 11.31 15.51
CA LYS A 23 -28.56 10.82 15.11
C LYS A 23 -27.50 11.87 15.47
N LEU A 24 -26.26 11.42 15.67
CA LEU A 24 -25.12 12.31 15.95
C LEU A 24 -24.98 13.36 14.84
N SER A 25 -24.52 14.56 15.20
CA SER A 25 -24.22 15.61 14.24
C SER A 25 -23.10 15.18 13.27
N VAL A 26 -23.00 15.86 12.13
CA VAL A 26 -21.94 15.56 11.14
C VAL A 26 -20.57 15.81 11.76
N GLU A 27 -20.44 16.87 12.55
CA GLU A 27 -19.22 17.23 13.26
C GLU A 27 -18.79 16.15 14.26
N GLU A 28 -19.73 15.59 15.03
CA GLU A 28 -19.43 14.47 15.93
C GLU A 28 -18.97 13.22 15.16
N LEU A 29 -19.57 12.95 14.00
CA LEU A 29 -19.24 11.79 13.15
C LEU A 29 -17.89 11.93 12.44
N GLN A 30 -17.38 13.15 12.25
CA GLN A 30 -16.06 13.39 11.66
C GLN A 30 -14.90 12.95 12.57
N ASN A 31 -15.11 12.95 13.89
CA ASN A 31 -14.09 12.55 14.85
C ASN A 31 -13.98 11.01 14.95
N PRO A 32 -12.82 10.41 14.63
CA PRO A 32 -12.64 8.95 14.70
C PRO A 32 -12.87 8.34 16.10
N GLU A 33 -12.66 9.09 17.19
CA GLU A 33 -12.92 8.60 18.55
C GLU A 33 -14.41 8.32 18.78
N THR A 34 -15.30 9.05 18.10
CA THR A 34 -16.75 8.77 18.14
C THR A 34 -17.04 7.39 17.57
N CYS A 35 -16.35 7.01 16.48
CA CYS A 35 -16.53 5.72 15.82
C CYS A 35 -16.08 4.55 16.72
N LYS A 36 -15.01 4.75 17.50
CA LYS A 36 -14.43 3.75 18.41
C LYS A 36 -15.42 3.21 19.42
N GLU A 37 -16.38 4.02 19.89
CA GLU A 37 -17.37 3.57 20.87
C GLU A 37 -18.20 2.38 20.39
N CYS A 38 -18.49 2.34 19.09
CA CYS A 38 -19.29 1.30 18.44
C CYS A 38 -18.43 0.34 17.61
N HIS A 39 -17.31 0.80 17.07
CA HIS A 39 -16.43 0.06 16.18
C HIS A 39 -15.01 -0.06 16.75
N PRO A 40 -14.82 -0.55 18.00
CA PRO A 40 -13.51 -0.51 18.66
C PRO A 40 -12.44 -1.30 17.90
N LYS A 41 -12.80 -2.42 17.27
CA LYS A 41 -11.89 -3.26 16.47
C LYS A 41 -11.43 -2.53 15.20
N HIS A 42 -12.35 -1.97 14.42
CA HIS A 42 -12.00 -1.22 13.20
C HIS A 42 -11.15 0.00 13.52
N TYR A 43 -11.50 0.74 14.59
CA TYR A 43 -10.72 1.87 15.07
C TYR A 43 -9.29 1.43 15.47
N GLU A 44 -9.15 0.34 16.22
CA GLU A 44 -7.85 -0.17 16.63
C GLU A 44 -6.96 -0.53 15.43
N GLN A 45 -7.52 -1.19 14.41
CA GLN A 45 -6.79 -1.52 13.18
C GLN A 45 -6.42 -0.27 12.38
N TRP A 46 -7.37 0.65 12.18
CA TRP A 46 -7.16 1.91 11.46
C TRP A 46 -6.14 2.80 12.15
N SER A 47 -6.22 2.97 13.47
CA SER A 47 -5.34 3.86 14.23
C SER A 47 -3.87 3.43 14.23
N GLY A 48 -3.57 2.18 13.86
CA GLY A 48 -2.23 1.67 13.59
C GLY A 48 -1.81 1.66 12.11
N SER A 49 -2.72 2.03 11.20
CA SER A 49 -2.49 1.98 9.76
C SER A 49 -1.72 3.20 9.25
N MET A 50 -1.11 3.05 8.08
CA MET A 50 -0.49 4.18 7.38
C MET A 50 -1.52 5.21 6.89
N HIS A 51 -2.79 4.82 6.75
CA HIS A 51 -3.88 5.78 6.47
C HIS A 51 -4.12 6.75 7.63
N ALA A 52 -4.11 6.26 8.88
CA ALA A 52 -4.19 7.15 10.04
C ALA A 52 -2.92 7.99 10.21
N TYR A 53 -1.75 7.41 9.90
CA TYR A 53 -0.46 8.09 10.03
C TYR A 53 -0.15 9.08 8.90
N ALA A 54 -0.85 9.03 7.77
CA ALA A 54 -0.48 9.70 6.53
C ALA A 54 -0.23 11.22 6.67
N SER A 55 -0.94 11.89 7.57
CA SER A 55 -0.75 13.33 7.87
C SER A 55 0.48 13.62 8.72
N GLU A 56 0.90 12.66 9.53
CA GLU A 56 1.93 12.82 10.57
C GLU A 56 3.26 12.16 10.18
N ASP A 57 3.33 11.47 9.04
CA ASP A 57 4.58 10.91 8.52
C ASP A 57 5.61 12.03 8.29
N PRO A 58 6.74 12.03 9.03
CA PRO A 58 7.74 13.08 8.94
C PRO A 58 8.39 13.18 7.56
N VAL A 59 8.45 12.08 6.79
CA VAL A 59 9.01 12.11 5.43
C VAL A 59 8.04 12.86 4.51
N PHE A 60 6.75 12.55 4.57
CA PHE A 60 5.72 13.30 3.85
C PHE A 60 5.73 14.79 4.25
N VAL A 61 5.74 15.11 5.55
CA VAL A 61 5.74 16.51 6.03
C VAL A 61 6.95 17.27 5.47
N ALA A 62 8.14 16.64 5.51
CA ALA A 62 9.36 17.20 4.95
C ALA A 62 9.27 17.39 3.42
N MET A 63 8.76 16.39 2.70
CA MET A 63 8.58 16.45 1.24
C MET A 63 7.57 17.52 0.84
N ASN A 64 6.43 17.65 1.53
CA ASN A 64 5.47 18.72 1.27
C ASN A 64 6.14 20.08 1.47
N LYS A 65 6.79 20.31 2.61
CA LYS A 65 7.50 21.58 2.89
C LYS A 65 8.55 21.90 1.83
N ARG A 66 9.39 20.92 1.49
CA ARG A 66 10.42 21.01 0.43
C ARG A 66 9.78 21.37 -0.91
N GLY A 67 8.76 20.62 -1.32
CA GLY A 67 8.09 20.81 -2.61
C GLY A 67 7.40 22.17 -2.73
N GLN A 68 6.74 22.65 -1.68
CA GLN A 68 6.15 23.99 -1.65
C GLN A 68 7.23 25.06 -1.84
N ARG A 69 8.38 24.93 -1.17
CA ARG A 69 9.49 25.88 -1.33
C ARG A 69 10.10 25.83 -2.74
N ASP A 70 10.41 24.64 -3.22
CA ASP A 70 11.12 24.44 -4.49
C ASP A 70 10.25 24.84 -5.71
N THR A 71 8.92 24.73 -5.59
CA THR A 71 7.96 25.12 -6.63
C THR A 71 7.35 26.52 -6.43
N GLY A 72 7.75 27.25 -5.38
CA GLY A 72 7.15 28.55 -5.06
C GLY A 72 5.65 28.47 -4.73
N GLY A 73 5.19 27.34 -4.21
CA GLY A 73 3.80 27.09 -3.83
C GLY A 73 2.91 26.52 -4.94
N ALA A 74 3.47 26.23 -6.13
CA ALA A 74 2.69 25.76 -7.27
C ALA A 74 2.03 24.39 -7.04
N LEU A 75 2.53 23.58 -6.10
CA LEU A 75 1.89 22.33 -5.69
C LEU A 75 0.54 22.54 -4.99
N GLY A 76 0.29 23.71 -4.38
CA GLY A 76 -0.98 24.00 -3.71
C GLY A 76 -1.36 22.91 -2.71
N ASP A 77 -2.58 22.40 -2.80
CA ASP A 77 -3.11 21.38 -1.89
C ASP A 77 -2.93 19.93 -2.39
N PHE A 78 -2.11 19.73 -3.43
CA PHE A 78 -1.94 18.44 -4.09
C PHE A 78 -1.53 17.32 -3.12
N CYS A 79 -0.61 17.58 -2.18
CA CYS A 79 -0.15 16.56 -1.26
C CYS A 79 -1.22 16.23 -0.20
N ILE A 80 -1.83 17.28 0.37
CA ILE A 80 -2.75 17.13 1.51
C ILE A 80 -4.12 16.60 1.09
N GLN A 81 -4.47 16.65 -0.20
CA GLN A 81 -5.71 16.02 -0.65
C GLN A 81 -5.69 14.50 -0.47
N CYS A 82 -4.53 13.84 -0.49
CA CYS A 82 -4.44 12.40 -0.21
C CYS A 82 -4.01 12.12 1.24
N HIS A 83 -3.08 12.92 1.79
CA HIS A 83 -2.49 12.65 3.11
C HIS A 83 -3.28 13.21 4.30
N ALA A 84 -4.08 14.26 4.10
CA ALA A 84 -4.92 14.89 5.12
C ALA A 84 -6.23 15.44 4.50
N PRO A 85 -7.02 14.60 3.81
CA PRO A 85 -8.11 15.05 2.95
C PRO A 85 -9.16 15.90 3.68
N MET A 86 -9.48 15.55 4.94
CA MET A 86 -10.44 16.32 5.74
C MET A 86 -9.88 17.69 6.13
N ALA A 87 -8.56 17.82 6.35
CA ALA A 87 -7.93 19.12 6.61
C ALA A 87 -8.12 20.08 5.42
N LYS A 88 -7.94 19.57 4.19
CA LYS A 88 -8.22 20.32 2.95
C LYS A 88 -9.70 20.64 2.81
N LEU A 89 -10.57 19.63 2.93
CA LEU A 89 -12.01 19.76 2.71
C LEU A 89 -12.66 20.78 3.66
N LEU A 90 -12.23 20.81 4.92
CA LEU A 90 -12.73 21.72 5.94
C LEU A 90 -12.01 23.08 5.95
N GLY A 91 -11.04 23.30 5.08
CA GLY A 91 -10.25 24.53 5.02
C GLY A 91 -9.38 24.77 6.26
N LEU A 92 -8.98 23.71 6.96
CA LEU A 92 -8.15 23.76 8.18
C LEU A 92 -6.66 23.87 7.86
N ALA A 93 -6.24 23.41 6.68
CA ALA A 93 -4.88 23.55 6.19
C ALA A 93 -4.84 23.71 4.66
N SER A 94 -3.76 24.32 4.18
CA SER A 94 -3.32 24.28 2.79
C SER A 94 -1.97 23.57 2.72
N GLY A 95 -1.53 23.16 1.53
CA GLY A 95 -0.21 22.55 1.40
C GLY A 95 0.93 23.48 1.86
N SER A 96 0.81 24.80 1.64
CA SER A 96 1.86 25.78 1.96
C SER A 96 2.03 26.11 3.46
N ASN A 97 0.99 25.92 4.26
CA ASN A 97 0.98 26.19 5.71
C ASN A 97 0.69 24.92 6.53
N TYR A 98 0.94 23.75 5.93
CA TYR A 98 0.62 22.48 6.55
C TYR A 98 1.45 22.24 7.81
N ASP A 99 0.76 22.10 8.95
CA ASP A 99 1.33 21.69 10.23
C ASP A 99 0.43 20.61 10.85
N PRO A 100 0.86 19.34 10.88
CA PRO A 100 0.04 18.26 11.43
C PRO A 100 -0.18 18.40 12.95
N ALA A 101 0.68 19.12 13.67
CA ALA A 101 0.51 19.33 15.11
C ALA A 101 -0.67 20.26 15.42
N ALA A 102 -1.05 21.13 14.48
CA ALA A 102 -2.17 22.06 14.61
C ALA A 102 -3.53 21.45 14.20
N LEU A 103 -3.54 20.27 13.59
CA LEU A 103 -4.76 19.63 13.10
C LEU A 103 -5.57 18.99 14.23
N PRO A 104 -6.90 19.15 14.24
CA PRO A 104 -7.76 18.39 15.15
C PRO A 104 -7.88 16.91 14.70
N PRO A 105 -8.31 15.99 15.58
CA PRO A 105 -8.37 14.55 15.29
C PRO A 105 -9.13 14.18 14.00
N GLU A 106 -10.25 14.87 13.71
CA GLU A 106 -11.05 14.69 12.50
C GLU A 106 -10.33 15.03 11.19
N ALA A 107 -9.21 15.75 11.27
CA ALA A 107 -8.41 16.20 10.13
C ALA A 107 -7.05 15.48 10.02
N LYS A 108 -6.76 14.54 10.94
CA LYS A 108 -5.51 13.76 10.94
C LYS A 108 -5.68 12.46 10.15
N GLY A 109 -4.91 12.36 9.07
CA GLY A 109 -4.88 11.22 8.17
C GLY A 109 -6.16 11.06 7.34
N ILE A 110 -6.33 9.85 6.81
CA ILE A 110 -7.51 9.41 6.08
C ILE A 110 -8.47 8.80 7.12
N THR A 111 -9.46 9.57 7.57
CA THR A 111 -10.34 9.17 8.67
C THR A 111 -11.48 8.23 8.25
N CYS A 112 -12.13 7.61 9.24
CA CYS A 112 -13.33 6.80 9.01
C CYS A 112 -14.41 7.57 8.24
N PHE A 113 -14.65 8.82 8.66
CA PHE A 113 -15.64 9.69 8.03
C PHE A 113 -15.30 9.97 6.57
N PHE A 114 -14.04 10.30 6.25
CA PHE A 114 -13.64 10.58 4.88
C PHE A 114 -14.00 9.43 3.93
N CYS A 115 -13.59 8.20 4.26
CA CYS A 115 -13.90 7.04 3.42
C CYS A 115 -15.40 6.71 3.42
N HIS A 116 -16.03 6.63 4.59
CA HIS A 116 -17.43 6.20 4.69
C HIS A 116 -18.46 7.26 4.24
N ASN A 117 -18.02 8.47 3.91
CA ASN A 117 -18.89 9.55 3.43
C ASN A 117 -18.66 9.89 1.93
N VAL A 118 -17.85 9.10 1.22
CA VAL A 118 -17.71 9.18 -0.24
C VAL A 118 -19.06 8.92 -0.92
N GLU A 119 -19.55 9.87 -1.70
CA GLU A 119 -20.78 9.76 -2.47
C GLU A 119 -20.55 9.19 -3.87
N LYS A 120 -19.49 9.66 -4.54
CA LYS A 120 -19.13 9.30 -5.91
C LYS A 120 -17.66 9.57 -6.16
N VAL A 121 -17.17 9.03 -7.28
CA VAL A 121 -15.82 9.25 -7.81
C VAL A 121 -15.95 9.99 -9.14
N GLU A 122 -15.33 11.16 -9.25
CA GLU A 122 -15.30 11.98 -10.47
C GLU A 122 -13.98 11.85 -11.24
N GLY A 123 -12.93 11.33 -10.60
CA GLY A 123 -11.63 11.08 -11.20
C GLY A 123 -10.95 9.87 -10.58
N ASP A 124 -10.26 9.09 -11.41
CA ASP A 124 -9.60 7.85 -11.01
C ASP A 124 -8.12 8.03 -10.63
N HIS A 125 -7.69 9.28 -10.47
CA HIS A 125 -6.36 9.69 -10.02
C HIS A 125 -6.44 11.02 -9.28
N ASN A 126 -5.39 11.37 -8.51
CA ASN A 126 -5.25 12.65 -7.81
C ASN A 126 -6.44 13.02 -6.88
N ASN A 127 -7.03 12.03 -6.22
CA ASN A 127 -8.19 12.14 -5.32
C ASN A 127 -9.42 12.83 -5.93
N GLY A 128 -10.04 12.19 -6.93
CA GLY A 128 -11.33 12.60 -7.48
C GLY A 128 -12.56 12.24 -6.64
N LEU A 129 -12.43 12.08 -5.31
CA LEU A 129 -13.54 11.70 -4.45
C LEU A 129 -14.44 12.89 -4.11
N VAL A 130 -15.76 12.67 -4.15
CA VAL A 130 -16.76 13.64 -3.69
C VAL A 130 -17.36 13.15 -2.37
N ILE A 131 -17.28 13.99 -1.34
CA ILE A 131 -17.72 13.67 0.02
C ILE A 131 -19.08 14.31 0.28
N ALA A 132 -20.07 13.53 0.75
CA ALA A 132 -21.44 14.00 0.95
C ALA A 132 -21.58 15.02 2.09
N LEU A 133 -20.69 14.93 3.09
CA LEU A 133 -20.75 15.67 4.36
C LEU A 133 -22.11 15.52 5.07
N ASP A 134 -22.66 14.30 5.08
CA ASP A 134 -23.96 13.97 5.66
C ASP A 134 -23.87 12.95 6.82
N GLN A 135 -24.99 12.71 7.50
CA GLN A 135 -25.09 11.73 8.58
C GLN A 135 -25.16 10.27 8.09
N THR A 136 -24.92 10.00 6.80
CA THR A 136 -25.06 8.65 6.21
C THR A 136 -23.69 7.99 6.03
N MET A 137 -23.43 6.93 6.79
CA MET A 137 -22.26 6.09 6.57
C MET A 137 -22.55 5.05 5.50
N ARG A 138 -21.73 5.06 4.44
CA ARG A 138 -21.82 4.16 3.29
C ARG A 138 -20.84 3.00 3.48
N GLY A 139 -21.30 1.77 3.22
CA GLY A 139 -20.49 0.58 3.47
C GLY A 139 -20.84 -0.59 2.56
N GLY A 140 -19.93 -1.56 2.48
CA GLY A 140 -20.01 -2.69 1.57
C GLY A 140 -20.85 -3.86 2.05
N VAL A 141 -21.44 -3.77 3.25
CA VAL A 141 -22.22 -4.86 3.86
C VAL A 141 -23.71 -4.63 3.64
N LYS A 142 -24.39 -5.64 3.08
CA LYS A 142 -25.84 -5.63 2.87
C LYS A 142 -26.60 -5.62 4.20
N ASN A 143 -27.88 -5.23 4.13
CA ASN A 143 -28.81 -5.21 5.27
C ASN A 143 -28.28 -4.35 6.43
N ALA A 144 -27.95 -3.09 6.13
CA ALA A 144 -27.45 -2.14 7.10
C ALA A 144 -28.34 -2.13 8.37
N ALA A 145 -27.70 -2.17 9.54
CA ALA A 145 -28.44 -2.08 10.80
C ALA A 145 -28.97 -0.65 10.98
N ASP A 146 -30.16 -0.51 11.54
CA ASP A 146 -30.58 0.78 12.08
C ASP A 146 -29.87 1.01 13.42
N THR A 147 -29.24 2.17 13.57
CA THR A 147 -28.40 2.48 14.74
C THR A 147 -28.77 3.87 15.24
N PRO A 148 -28.73 4.14 16.56
CA PRO A 148 -29.03 5.47 17.08
C PRO A 148 -27.98 6.54 16.67
N ALA A 149 -26.81 6.14 16.15
CA ALA A 149 -25.68 7.04 15.93
C ALA A 149 -25.69 7.73 14.56
N HIS A 150 -25.98 7.00 13.47
CA HIS A 150 -25.91 7.53 12.10
C HIS A 150 -26.86 6.77 11.17
N PHE A 151 -27.17 7.33 10.00
CA PHE A 151 -27.81 6.56 8.94
C PHE A 151 -26.79 5.61 8.31
N SER A 152 -27.25 4.48 7.77
CA SER A 152 -26.37 3.48 7.16
C SER A 152 -26.90 3.09 5.78
N LYS A 153 -26.02 3.13 4.76
CA LYS A 153 -26.37 2.82 3.37
C LYS A 153 -25.44 1.74 2.81
N PHE A 154 -26.03 0.70 2.22
CA PHE A 154 -25.27 -0.28 1.44
C PHE A 154 -24.87 0.35 0.10
N ASP A 155 -23.58 0.31 -0.23
CA ASP A 155 -23.04 0.79 -1.49
C ASP A 155 -22.39 -0.37 -2.27
N PRO A 156 -23.10 -0.93 -3.28
CA PRO A 156 -22.59 -2.03 -4.09
C PRO A 156 -21.49 -1.63 -5.07
N THR A 157 -21.37 -0.33 -5.38
CA THR A 157 -20.52 0.20 -6.46
C THR A 157 -19.16 0.63 -5.96
N LEU A 158 -19.08 1.25 -4.78
CA LEU A 158 -17.83 1.79 -4.25
C LEU A 158 -17.27 0.99 -3.07
N MET A 159 -18.13 0.35 -2.28
CA MET A 159 -17.73 -0.22 -0.99
C MET A 159 -17.83 -1.75 -0.91
N ALA A 160 -18.71 -2.38 -1.69
CA ALA A 160 -18.91 -3.83 -1.61
C ALA A 160 -17.72 -4.61 -2.15
N SER A 161 -16.97 -5.29 -1.26
CA SER A 161 -15.69 -5.92 -1.61
C SER A 161 -15.75 -6.98 -2.72
N LYS A 162 -16.94 -7.50 -3.04
CA LYS A 162 -17.15 -8.49 -4.09
C LYS A 162 -17.48 -7.90 -5.46
N THR A 163 -17.90 -6.65 -5.52
CA THR A 163 -18.51 -6.07 -6.74
C THR A 163 -18.06 -4.64 -7.04
N ASN A 164 -17.34 -3.97 -6.14
CA ASN A 164 -16.85 -2.62 -6.41
C ASN A 164 -15.75 -2.63 -7.46
N ASP A 165 -15.73 -1.63 -8.33
CA ASP A 165 -14.72 -1.48 -9.38
C ASP A 165 -13.38 -0.91 -8.88
N SER A 166 -13.19 -0.87 -7.56
CA SER A 166 -12.01 -0.33 -6.87
C SER A 166 -11.70 1.15 -7.15
N THR A 167 -12.59 1.90 -7.80
CA THR A 167 -12.39 3.32 -8.14
C THR A 167 -12.24 4.23 -6.92
N LEU A 168 -12.88 3.87 -5.79
CA LEU A 168 -12.70 4.58 -4.52
C LEU A 168 -11.24 4.59 -4.10
N CYS A 169 -10.58 3.43 -4.08
CA CYS A 169 -9.16 3.30 -3.75
C CYS A 169 -8.29 3.92 -4.85
N GLY A 170 -8.64 3.64 -6.11
CA GLY A 170 -7.87 4.07 -7.28
C GLY A 170 -7.70 5.58 -7.37
N SER A 171 -8.73 6.35 -6.97
CA SER A 171 -8.66 7.81 -6.94
C SER A 171 -7.44 8.38 -6.20
N CYS A 172 -7.02 7.77 -5.09
CA CYS A 172 -5.82 8.18 -4.34
C CYS A 172 -4.58 7.37 -4.70
N HIS A 173 -4.74 6.14 -5.20
CA HIS A 173 -3.65 5.21 -5.53
C HIS A 173 -3.30 5.19 -7.03
N ASP A 174 -3.63 6.27 -7.74
CA ASP A 174 -3.10 6.63 -9.05
C ASP A 174 -2.78 8.13 -9.01
N VAL A 175 -1.54 8.49 -9.28
CA VAL A 175 -1.03 9.84 -9.07
C VAL A 175 -0.36 10.33 -10.34
N THR A 176 -0.81 11.49 -10.78
CA THR A 176 -0.28 12.18 -11.96
C THR A 176 0.31 13.51 -11.53
N THR A 177 1.59 13.74 -11.87
CA THR A 177 2.31 14.95 -11.45
C THR A 177 1.71 16.19 -12.10
N THR A 178 1.67 17.28 -11.36
CA THR A 178 1.27 18.59 -11.87
C THR A 178 2.47 19.53 -11.76
N PRO A 179 2.84 20.28 -12.81
CA PRO A 179 2.15 20.44 -14.11
C PRO A 179 2.65 19.51 -15.23
N ALA A 180 3.63 18.63 -14.96
CA ALA A 180 4.28 17.84 -16.02
C ALA A 180 3.41 16.72 -16.61
N ASP A 181 2.27 16.40 -16.00
CA ASP A 181 1.32 15.36 -16.41
C ASP A 181 1.96 13.97 -16.53
N VAL A 182 2.94 13.68 -15.66
CA VAL A 182 3.57 12.36 -15.60
C VAL A 182 2.75 11.47 -14.70
N HIS A 183 2.18 10.44 -15.28
CA HIS A 183 1.51 9.34 -14.60
C HIS A 183 2.52 8.51 -13.79
N LEU A 184 2.79 8.92 -12.55
CA LEU A 184 3.93 8.45 -11.76
C LEU A 184 3.58 7.26 -10.87
N GLU A 185 2.52 7.36 -10.06
CA GLU A 185 2.05 6.23 -9.24
C GLU A 185 0.86 5.58 -9.93
N ARG A 186 0.93 4.28 -10.22
CA ARG A 186 0.05 3.64 -11.21
C ARG A 186 -0.69 2.41 -10.74
N THR A 187 -0.81 2.22 -9.43
CA THR A 187 -1.39 1.00 -8.85
C THR A 187 -2.76 0.66 -9.43
N PHE A 188 -3.64 1.65 -9.58
CA PHE A 188 -4.97 1.41 -10.13
C PHE A 188 -4.95 1.12 -11.64
N ALA A 189 -4.21 1.92 -12.42
CA ALA A 189 -4.00 1.65 -13.84
C ALA A 189 -3.43 0.26 -14.09
N GLU A 190 -2.45 -0.18 -13.30
CA GLU A 190 -1.87 -1.51 -13.36
C GLU A 190 -2.91 -2.59 -13.03
N TRP A 191 -3.67 -2.42 -11.94
CA TRP A 191 -4.70 -3.37 -11.54
C TRP A 191 -5.75 -3.60 -12.63
N LYS A 192 -6.20 -2.52 -13.30
CA LYS A 192 -7.14 -2.57 -14.41
C LYS A 192 -6.69 -3.48 -15.57
N THR A 193 -5.38 -3.76 -15.70
CA THR A 193 -4.83 -4.65 -16.75
C THR A 193 -4.80 -6.13 -16.35
N THR A 194 -5.01 -6.44 -15.08
CA THR A 194 -4.82 -7.81 -14.54
C THR A 194 -6.07 -8.68 -14.69
N ILE A 195 -5.91 -9.98 -14.46
CA ILE A 195 -7.05 -10.92 -14.37
C ILE A 195 -8.04 -10.57 -13.23
N PHE A 196 -7.62 -9.77 -12.25
CA PHE A 196 -8.41 -9.43 -11.07
C PHE A 196 -9.41 -8.31 -11.33
N ALA A 197 -9.16 -7.45 -12.33
CA ALA A 197 -10.09 -6.40 -12.75
C ALA A 197 -11.09 -6.87 -13.81
N GLN A 198 -10.86 -8.04 -14.42
CA GLN A 198 -11.77 -8.61 -15.41
C GLN A 198 -13.07 -9.07 -14.73
N ASP A 199 -14.21 -8.86 -15.41
CA ASP A 199 -15.54 -9.30 -14.96
C ASP A 199 -15.70 -10.83 -15.09
N SER A 200 -14.90 -11.55 -14.31
CA SER A 200 -14.89 -13.00 -14.16
C SER A 200 -15.12 -13.35 -12.70
N PRO A 201 -16.24 -14.01 -12.35
CA PRO A 201 -16.51 -14.42 -10.97
C PRO A 201 -15.41 -15.30 -10.34
N GLN A 202 -14.60 -15.97 -11.15
CA GLN A 202 -13.52 -16.85 -10.72
C GLN A 202 -12.27 -16.09 -10.27
N THR A 203 -11.94 -14.98 -10.96
CA THR A 203 -10.70 -14.24 -10.71
C THR A 203 -10.92 -12.86 -10.12
N TYR A 204 -12.13 -12.31 -10.15
CA TYR A 204 -12.36 -10.93 -9.72
C TYR A 204 -12.00 -10.71 -8.25
N LEU A 205 -11.00 -9.85 -8.03
CA LEU A 205 -10.54 -9.39 -6.72
C LEU A 205 -10.40 -7.87 -6.74
N THR A 206 -11.18 -7.22 -5.87
CA THR A 206 -11.10 -5.77 -5.65
C THR A 206 -9.96 -5.45 -4.69
N CYS A 207 -9.51 -4.19 -4.67
CA CYS A 207 -8.52 -3.73 -3.68
C CYS A 207 -8.96 -4.09 -2.25
N SER A 208 -10.22 -3.83 -1.91
CA SER A 208 -10.79 -4.14 -0.59
C SER A 208 -10.90 -5.64 -0.29
N LYS A 209 -10.95 -6.53 -1.29
CA LYS A 209 -10.98 -7.98 -1.04
C LYS A 209 -9.61 -8.51 -0.58
N CYS A 210 -8.53 -7.87 -1.02
CA CYS A 210 -7.15 -8.20 -0.62
C CYS A 210 -6.70 -7.38 0.60
N HIS A 211 -6.77 -6.05 0.54
CA HIS A 211 -6.24 -5.14 1.57
C HIS A 211 -7.19 -4.89 2.74
N MET A 212 -8.48 -5.25 2.61
CA MET A 212 -9.48 -5.19 3.68
C MET A 212 -10.17 -6.55 3.83
N THR A 213 -9.36 -7.61 3.88
CA THR A 213 -9.82 -9.01 3.77
C THR A 213 -11.08 -9.27 4.61
N PRO A 214 -12.22 -9.62 3.97
CA PRO A 214 -13.47 -9.83 4.67
C PRO A 214 -13.43 -11.13 5.48
N THR A 215 -14.02 -11.10 6.66
CA THR A 215 -14.18 -12.25 7.56
C THR A 215 -15.60 -12.29 8.13
N THR A 216 -15.98 -13.45 8.67
CA THR A 216 -17.24 -13.55 9.41
C THR A 216 -17.08 -12.89 10.76
N GLY A 217 -17.90 -11.88 11.04
CA GLY A 217 -17.79 -11.10 12.27
C GLY A 217 -18.91 -10.08 12.44
N VAL A 218 -18.88 -9.40 13.57
CA VAL A 218 -19.75 -8.26 13.86
C VAL A 218 -19.12 -6.97 13.31
N ILE A 219 -19.94 -6.10 12.72
CA ILE A 219 -19.49 -4.80 12.20
C ILE A 219 -19.27 -3.80 13.34
N ALA A 220 -20.06 -3.91 14.41
CA ALA A 220 -20.02 -3.06 15.58
C ALA A 220 -20.12 -3.94 16.84
N ASP A 221 -19.46 -3.52 17.90
CA ASP A 221 -19.30 -4.28 19.15
C ASP A 221 -19.36 -3.31 20.35
N LYS A 222 -20.58 -2.86 20.67
CA LYS A 222 -20.88 -2.01 21.85
C LYS A 222 -21.97 -2.68 22.68
N PRO A 223 -21.81 -2.76 24.01
CA PRO A 223 -22.86 -3.26 24.90
C PRO A 223 -24.20 -2.55 24.63
N GLY A 224 -25.26 -3.34 24.41
CA GLY A 224 -26.60 -2.82 24.13
C GLY A 224 -26.95 -2.68 22.65
N LEU A 225 -26.02 -2.92 21.71
CA LEU A 225 -26.33 -3.03 20.28
C LEU A 225 -26.68 -4.48 19.89
N ASP A 226 -27.79 -4.69 19.19
CA ASP A 226 -28.14 -5.99 18.58
C ASP A 226 -27.53 -6.13 17.18
N VAL A 227 -26.20 -6.19 17.12
CA VAL A 227 -25.45 -6.37 15.87
C VAL A 227 -24.98 -7.81 15.75
N LYS A 228 -25.60 -8.54 14.83
CA LYS A 228 -25.32 -9.96 14.59
C LYS A 228 -24.06 -10.15 13.74
N SER A 229 -23.34 -11.23 14.01
CA SER A 229 -22.24 -11.70 13.15
C SER A 229 -22.77 -12.09 11.77
N ARG A 230 -22.03 -11.74 10.72
CA ARG A 230 -22.40 -11.98 9.32
C ARG A 230 -21.19 -12.45 8.54
N THR A 231 -21.41 -13.31 7.55
CA THR A 231 -20.40 -13.62 6.54
C THR A 231 -20.00 -12.33 5.83
N ASP A 232 -18.70 -12.09 5.70
CA ASP A 232 -18.12 -10.85 5.16
C ASP A 232 -18.62 -9.59 5.90
N GLY A 233 -18.93 -9.74 7.20
CA GLY A 233 -19.40 -8.66 8.05
C GLY A 233 -18.27 -7.82 8.62
N PHE A 234 -17.08 -8.39 8.84
CA PHE A 234 -15.94 -7.66 9.34
C PHE A 234 -14.88 -7.56 8.24
N HIS A 235 -14.38 -6.35 7.98
CA HIS A 235 -13.32 -6.10 7.00
C HIS A 235 -12.12 -5.51 7.71
N ASP A 236 -10.94 -6.03 7.41
CA ASP A 236 -9.71 -5.54 8.00
C ASP A 236 -9.43 -4.07 7.63
N HIS A 237 -8.95 -3.27 8.58
CA HIS A 237 -8.59 -1.85 8.38
C HIS A 237 -7.12 -1.55 8.69
N HIS A 238 -6.25 -2.55 8.81
CA HIS A 238 -4.81 -2.31 8.88
C HIS A 238 -4.29 -1.81 7.53
N MET A 239 -4.87 -2.32 6.42
CA MET A 239 -4.56 -1.91 5.05
C MET A 239 -3.05 -1.89 4.78
N ALA A 240 -2.36 -2.92 5.28
CA ALA A 240 -0.90 -2.96 5.28
C ALA A 240 -0.33 -3.04 3.86
N ALA A 241 0.82 -2.40 3.69
CA ALA A 241 1.70 -2.48 2.53
C ALA A 241 3.13 -2.75 3.02
N ILE A 242 4.10 -1.92 2.65
CA ILE A 242 5.50 -2.07 3.12
C ILE A 242 5.99 -0.93 4.04
N ASP A 243 5.23 0.17 4.13
CA ASP A 243 5.61 1.29 5.00
C ASP A 243 5.28 1.01 6.47
N SER A 244 6.08 1.61 7.34
CA SER A 244 5.81 1.63 8.77
C SER A 244 6.03 3.03 9.33
N ALA A 245 5.36 3.34 10.44
CA ALA A 245 5.46 4.64 11.06
C ALA A 245 6.87 4.87 11.65
N LEU A 246 7.40 6.07 11.41
CA LEU A 246 8.77 6.45 11.74
C LEU A 246 8.87 7.22 13.07
N THR A 247 7.74 7.53 13.69
CA THR A 247 7.61 8.16 15.02
C THR A 247 6.80 7.24 15.94
N PRO A 248 6.79 7.49 17.27
CA PRO A 248 5.87 6.77 18.15
C PRO A 248 4.44 6.86 17.62
N PHE A 249 3.80 5.72 17.38
CA PHE A 249 2.48 5.60 16.78
C PHE A 249 1.78 4.35 17.35
N PRO A 250 0.44 4.27 17.35
CA PRO A 250 -0.25 3.06 17.82
C PRO A 250 0.14 1.81 17.02
N GLN A 251 0.12 0.65 17.69
CA GLN A 251 0.17 -0.67 17.04
C GLN A 251 1.40 -0.96 16.15
N LEU A 252 2.57 -0.36 16.42
CA LEU A 252 3.78 -0.55 15.61
C LEU A 252 4.18 -2.03 15.41
N ASP A 253 4.05 -2.87 16.44
CA ASP A 253 4.37 -4.30 16.33
C ASP A 253 3.37 -5.04 15.43
N THR A 254 2.08 -4.71 15.54
CA THR A 254 1.03 -5.23 14.66
C THR A 254 1.25 -4.77 13.22
N GLN A 255 1.65 -3.52 13.01
CA GLN A 255 1.97 -2.98 11.68
C GLN A 255 3.09 -3.79 11.01
N LYS A 256 4.18 -4.08 11.73
CA LYS A 256 5.28 -4.95 11.24
C LYS A 256 4.78 -6.35 10.91
N ALA A 257 3.96 -6.95 11.77
CA ALA A 257 3.41 -8.28 11.53
C ALA A 257 2.51 -8.33 10.28
N GLU A 258 1.69 -7.32 10.05
CA GLU A 258 0.84 -7.23 8.86
C GLU A 258 1.64 -6.96 7.57
N ILE A 259 2.73 -6.17 7.64
CA ILE A 259 3.69 -6.03 6.53
C ILE A 259 4.30 -7.39 6.17
N GLU A 260 4.80 -8.16 7.15
CA GLU A 260 5.36 -9.48 6.88
C GLU A 260 4.33 -10.44 6.26
N LYS A 261 3.09 -10.39 6.76
CA LYS A 261 1.98 -11.23 6.30
C LYS A 261 1.60 -10.94 4.85
N ILE A 262 1.62 -9.68 4.40
CA ILE A 262 1.32 -9.32 3.01
C ILE A 262 2.53 -9.48 2.08
N LEU A 263 3.75 -9.18 2.57
CA LEU A 263 4.96 -9.16 1.76
C LEU A 263 5.48 -10.57 1.41
N LYS A 264 5.59 -11.47 2.39
CA LYS A 264 6.17 -12.81 2.19
C LYS A 264 5.48 -13.64 1.09
N PRO A 265 4.14 -13.60 0.93
CA PRO A 265 3.48 -14.31 -0.17
C PRO A 265 3.42 -13.51 -1.48
N ALA A 266 3.79 -12.22 -1.51
CA ALA A 266 3.58 -11.38 -2.69
C ALA A 266 4.57 -11.64 -3.83
N VAL A 267 5.83 -11.94 -3.52
CA VAL A 267 6.89 -12.15 -4.51
C VAL A 267 7.76 -13.33 -4.13
N ALA A 268 8.16 -14.13 -5.11
CA ALA A 268 8.95 -15.34 -4.86
C ALA A 268 10.00 -15.58 -5.95
N ILE A 269 11.04 -16.34 -5.57
CA ILE A 269 11.92 -17.01 -6.52
C ILE A 269 11.27 -18.34 -6.86
N VAL A 270 10.89 -18.53 -8.12
CA VAL A 270 10.05 -19.66 -8.55
C VAL A 270 10.68 -20.47 -9.67
N GLY A 271 10.46 -21.78 -9.64
CA GLY A 271 10.79 -22.67 -10.75
C GLY A 271 9.87 -22.46 -11.96
N VAL A 272 10.10 -23.24 -13.01
CA VAL A 272 9.22 -23.29 -14.18
C VAL A 272 7.88 -23.88 -13.77
N ARG A 273 6.77 -23.15 -14.00
CA ARG A 273 5.42 -23.67 -13.74
C ARG A 273 5.10 -24.79 -14.74
N PRO A 274 4.75 -26.03 -14.32
CA PRO A 274 4.10 -26.98 -15.21
C PRO A 274 2.79 -26.37 -15.72
N LEU A 275 2.36 -26.75 -16.94
CA LEU A 275 1.02 -26.45 -17.41
C LEU A 275 -0.02 -26.98 -16.41
N GLY A 276 -0.66 -26.07 -15.65
CA GLY A 276 -1.80 -26.38 -14.78
C GLY A 276 -1.58 -26.51 -13.26
N SER A 277 -0.48 -26.03 -12.65
CA SER A 277 -0.32 -26.10 -11.18
C SER A 277 0.37 -24.91 -10.50
N THR A 278 0.27 -24.88 -9.16
CA THR A 278 0.92 -23.97 -8.18
C THR A 278 2.40 -23.69 -8.45
N ALA A 279 2.93 -22.59 -7.90
CA ALA A 279 4.34 -22.19 -8.03
C ALA A 279 5.30 -23.39 -7.85
N ALA A 280 6.11 -23.67 -8.86
CA ALA A 280 7.01 -24.80 -8.83
C ALA A 280 8.21 -24.52 -7.92
N PRO A 281 8.67 -25.49 -7.11
CA PRO A 281 9.91 -25.34 -6.35
C PRO A 281 11.11 -25.12 -7.30
N GLY A 282 12.08 -24.32 -6.86
CA GLY A 282 13.29 -23.99 -7.63
C GLY A 282 13.38 -22.50 -7.95
N GLY A 283 13.96 -22.17 -9.10
CA GLY A 283 14.07 -20.79 -9.61
C GLY A 283 15.50 -20.23 -9.65
N ILE A 284 16.45 -20.91 -9.02
CA ILE A 284 17.88 -20.67 -9.22
C ILE A 284 18.45 -21.79 -10.07
N CYS A 285 19.17 -21.43 -11.14
CA CYS A 285 19.80 -22.38 -12.03
C CYS A 285 21.26 -22.03 -12.28
N VAL A 286 22.14 -23.01 -12.09
CA VAL A 286 23.58 -22.89 -12.35
C VAL A 286 23.89 -23.63 -13.65
N LEU A 287 24.27 -22.90 -14.70
CA LEU A 287 24.37 -23.41 -16.05
C LEU A 287 25.83 -23.64 -16.49
N PRO A 288 26.14 -24.68 -17.29
CA PRO A 288 27.51 -24.99 -17.72
C PRO A 288 28.18 -23.92 -18.59
N ASN A 289 27.39 -23.01 -19.20
CA ASN A 289 27.87 -21.87 -19.98
C ASN A 289 28.43 -20.72 -19.14
N GLY A 290 28.50 -20.91 -17.82
CA GLY A 290 29.08 -19.93 -16.91
C GLY A 290 28.12 -18.89 -16.35
N THR A 291 26.82 -19.22 -16.32
CA THR A 291 25.78 -18.31 -15.81
C THR A 291 25.00 -18.89 -14.65
N ILE A 292 24.52 -18.02 -13.76
CA ILE A 292 23.43 -18.32 -12.82
C ILE A 292 22.20 -17.55 -13.28
N THR A 293 21.03 -18.19 -13.33
CA THR A 293 19.76 -17.50 -13.57
C THR A 293 18.88 -17.56 -12.33
N VAL A 294 18.21 -16.45 -12.01
CA VAL A 294 17.22 -16.35 -10.93
C VAL A 294 15.90 -15.91 -11.52
N ARG A 295 14.86 -16.72 -11.36
CA ARG A 295 13.52 -16.46 -11.86
C ARG A 295 12.63 -15.97 -10.73
N VAL A 296 12.10 -14.76 -10.89
CA VAL A 296 11.28 -14.04 -9.92
C VAL A 296 9.88 -13.84 -10.47
N ASP A 297 8.87 -14.02 -9.63
CA ASP A 297 7.47 -13.87 -10.03
C ASP A 297 6.65 -13.21 -8.92
N SER A 298 5.62 -12.48 -9.33
CA SER A 298 4.59 -12.00 -8.39
C SER A 298 3.55 -13.09 -8.21
N LEU A 299 3.12 -13.33 -6.97
CA LEU A 299 2.21 -14.42 -6.63
C LEU A 299 0.88 -13.86 -6.14
N GLY A 300 -0.07 -13.72 -7.07
CA GLY A 300 -1.40 -13.24 -6.73
C GLY A 300 -1.47 -11.75 -6.37
N VAL A 301 -0.47 -10.97 -6.78
CA VAL A 301 -0.44 -9.51 -6.63
C VAL A 301 -1.25 -8.90 -7.77
N GLY A 302 -2.18 -7.99 -7.43
CA GLY A 302 -3.11 -7.40 -8.39
C GLY A 302 -2.58 -6.17 -9.12
N HIS A 303 -1.29 -5.89 -9.07
CA HIS A 303 -0.62 -4.72 -9.65
C HIS A 303 0.87 -5.05 -9.78
N SER A 304 1.68 -4.16 -10.37
CA SER A 304 3.13 -4.39 -10.44
C SER A 304 3.76 -4.48 -9.05
N PHE A 305 4.96 -5.04 -8.94
CA PHE A 305 5.69 -5.08 -7.68
C PHE A 305 7.12 -4.54 -7.83
N PRO A 306 7.52 -3.50 -7.06
CA PRO A 306 6.66 -2.68 -6.21
C PRO A 306 5.70 -1.82 -7.05
N SER A 307 4.62 -1.30 -6.46
CA SER A 307 3.71 -0.32 -7.09
C SER A 307 3.49 0.88 -6.15
N GLY A 308 2.62 1.82 -6.51
CA GLY A 308 2.44 3.10 -5.83
C GLY A 308 3.61 4.03 -6.14
N ALA A 309 4.29 4.51 -5.10
CA ALA A 309 5.52 5.28 -5.18
C ALA A 309 6.72 4.45 -5.68
N ALA A 310 6.57 3.74 -6.80
CA ALA A 310 7.52 2.76 -7.34
C ALA A 310 8.90 3.36 -7.64
N GLN A 311 8.99 4.69 -7.78
CA GLN A 311 10.24 5.45 -7.88
C GLN A 311 11.02 5.57 -6.57
N ASP A 312 10.34 5.48 -5.43
CA ASP A 312 10.92 5.58 -4.08
C ASP A 312 11.22 4.21 -3.49
N ARG A 313 10.45 3.20 -3.90
CA ARG A 313 10.62 1.80 -3.49
C ARG A 313 11.90 1.24 -4.09
N ARG A 314 12.65 0.45 -3.32
CA ARG A 314 13.75 -0.36 -3.87
C ARG A 314 13.46 -1.82 -3.64
N VAL A 315 13.35 -2.59 -4.72
CA VAL A 315 13.32 -4.05 -4.66
C VAL A 315 14.50 -4.58 -5.43
N TRP A 316 15.26 -5.52 -4.88
CA TRP A 316 16.38 -6.11 -5.62
C TRP A 316 16.69 -7.53 -5.18
N ILE A 317 17.45 -8.24 -6.00
CA ILE A 317 17.98 -9.57 -5.67
C ILE A 317 19.39 -9.41 -5.11
N GLU A 318 19.61 -9.96 -3.92
CA GLU A 318 20.95 -10.27 -3.42
C GLU A 318 21.26 -11.74 -3.68
N LEU A 319 22.46 -12.04 -4.19
CA LEU A 319 22.88 -13.39 -4.53
C LEU A 319 24.33 -13.66 -4.11
N THR A 320 24.56 -14.82 -3.51
CA THR A 320 25.90 -15.33 -3.16
C THR A 320 26.06 -16.76 -3.62
N ALA A 321 27.11 -17.05 -4.38
CA ALA A 321 27.51 -18.40 -4.76
C ALA A 321 28.76 -18.82 -4.01
N TYR A 322 28.77 -20.06 -3.54
CA TYR A 322 29.83 -20.66 -2.74
C TYR A 322 30.37 -21.92 -3.40
N ASP A 323 31.66 -22.20 -3.22
CA ASP A 323 32.25 -23.49 -3.53
C ASP A 323 31.97 -24.54 -2.43
N ALA A 324 32.44 -25.77 -2.64
CA ALA A 324 32.28 -26.89 -1.69
C ALA A 324 33.02 -26.69 -0.35
N GLY A 325 34.01 -25.79 -0.32
CA GLY A 325 34.71 -25.38 0.90
C GLY A 325 34.01 -24.26 1.67
N GLY A 326 32.93 -23.69 1.10
CA GLY A 326 32.20 -22.56 1.66
C GLY A 326 32.79 -21.20 1.30
N ALA A 327 33.80 -21.12 0.42
CA ALA A 327 34.34 -19.84 -0.04
C ALA A 327 33.38 -19.19 -1.05
N VAL A 328 33.20 -17.87 -0.95
CA VAL A 328 32.42 -17.09 -1.92
C VAL A 328 33.17 -17.06 -3.25
N VAL A 329 32.54 -17.55 -4.31
CA VAL A 329 33.09 -17.54 -5.68
C VAL A 329 32.41 -16.51 -6.58
N PHE A 330 31.22 -16.03 -6.19
CA PHE A 330 30.53 -14.93 -6.84
C PHE A 330 29.54 -14.28 -5.85
N SER A 331 29.39 -12.97 -5.91
CA SER A 331 28.36 -12.24 -5.18
C SER A 331 27.85 -11.04 -5.99
N SER A 332 26.58 -10.69 -5.76
CA SER A 332 25.91 -9.53 -6.34
C SER A 332 24.79 -9.06 -5.41
N GLY A 333 24.38 -7.80 -5.51
CA GLY A 333 23.25 -7.24 -4.78
C GLY A 333 23.48 -6.98 -3.29
N HIS A 334 24.73 -7.02 -2.83
CA HIS A 334 25.09 -6.73 -1.43
C HIS A 334 25.13 -5.21 -1.24
N VAL A 335 24.03 -4.67 -0.71
CA VAL A 335 23.85 -3.23 -0.51
C VAL A 335 24.01 -2.93 0.98
N PRO A 336 24.97 -2.07 1.38
CA PRO A 336 25.06 -1.60 2.76
C PRO A 336 23.78 -0.90 3.22
N ASP A 337 23.48 -0.95 4.52
CA ASP A 337 22.25 -0.37 5.07
C ASP A 337 22.16 1.15 4.85
N ASP A 338 23.30 1.83 4.74
CA ASP A 338 23.41 3.28 4.54
C ASP A 338 23.53 3.71 3.07
N LYS A 339 23.31 2.80 2.12
CA LYS A 339 23.39 3.06 0.68
C LYS A 339 22.19 2.54 -0.07
N ASP A 340 21.84 3.21 -1.16
CA ASP A 340 20.90 2.68 -2.15
C ASP A 340 21.56 1.71 -3.13
N PRO A 341 20.78 0.79 -3.73
CA PRO A 341 21.27 -0.12 -4.77
C PRO A 341 22.03 0.59 -5.89
N GLU A 342 21.58 1.78 -6.30
CA GLU A 342 22.21 2.61 -7.33
C GLU A 342 23.63 3.09 -6.97
N GLN A 343 23.97 3.12 -5.68
CA GLN A 343 25.25 3.63 -5.18
C GLN A 343 26.32 2.54 -5.02
N VAL A 344 25.97 1.28 -5.29
CA VAL A 344 26.88 0.13 -5.23
C VAL A 344 27.40 -0.15 -6.64
N ASP A 345 28.71 -0.36 -6.77
CA ASP A 345 29.36 -0.75 -8.04
C ASP A 345 29.03 -2.20 -8.39
N ASP A 346 27.76 -2.42 -8.75
CA ASP A 346 27.21 -3.69 -9.18
C ASP A 346 26.40 -3.46 -10.47
N ARG A 347 26.91 -3.98 -11.58
CA ARG A 347 26.27 -3.86 -12.90
C ARG A 347 24.88 -4.49 -13.00
N TYR A 348 24.53 -5.42 -12.11
CA TYR A 348 23.21 -6.04 -12.09
C TYR A 348 22.20 -5.17 -11.33
N LEU A 349 22.64 -4.22 -10.50
CA LEU A 349 21.81 -3.18 -9.90
C LEU A 349 21.78 -1.90 -10.77
N GLN A 350 22.91 -1.55 -11.38
CA GLN A 350 23.08 -0.40 -12.29
C GLN A 350 22.77 -0.75 -13.76
N CYS A 351 21.73 -1.52 -13.97
CA CYS A 351 21.28 -1.98 -15.28
C CYS A 351 20.32 -0.98 -15.93
N PRO A 352 20.38 -0.81 -17.27
CA PRO A 352 19.29 -0.18 -18.00
C PRO A 352 17.99 -0.98 -17.84
N THR A 353 16.87 -0.27 -17.79
CA THR A 353 15.53 -0.86 -17.80
C THR A 353 15.34 -1.81 -18.98
N GLY A 354 14.69 -2.96 -18.75
CA GLY A 354 14.44 -3.98 -19.79
C GLY A 354 15.65 -4.89 -20.09
N ASN A 355 16.78 -4.73 -19.40
CA ASN A 355 17.90 -5.66 -19.51
C ASN A 355 17.62 -6.95 -18.75
N LEU A 356 17.78 -8.12 -19.39
CA LEU A 356 17.60 -9.44 -18.78
C LEU A 356 18.59 -9.75 -17.64
N ASN A 357 19.61 -8.90 -17.44
CA ASN A 357 20.54 -8.99 -16.34
C ASN A 357 20.14 -8.07 -15.17
N CYS A 358 19.00 -7.39 -15.23
CA CYS A 358 18.65 -6.39 -14.23
C CYS A 358 18.05 -7.03 -12.97
N ALA A 359 18.79 -6.96 -11.87
CA ALA A 359 18.44 -7.49 -10.56
C ALA A 359 17.70 -6.48 -9.66
N GLY A 360 17.53 -5.24 -10.13
CA GLY A 360 16.88 -4.15 -9.41
C GLY A 360 15.53 -3.76 -10.02
N PHE A 361 14.47 -3.78 -9.22
CA PHE A 361 13.08 -3.54 -9.63
C PHE A 361 12.50 -2.28 -8.97
N TRP A 362 12.48 -1.18 -9.71
CA TRP A 362 11.86 0.09 -9.35
C TRP A 362 11.75 0.96 -10.61
N ASP A 363 11.03 2.07 -10.49
CA ASP A 363 10.96 3.07 -11.55
C ASP A 363 12.11 4.06 -11.42
N ARG A 364 12.86 4.27 -12.52
CA ARG A 364 13.96 5.24 -12.56
C ARG A 364 13.44 6.56 -13.09
N THR A 365 13.48 7.61 -12.29
CA THR A 365 12.90 8.93 -12.58
C THR A 365 13.95 9.95 -12.98
N TYR A 366 13.59 10.81 -13.93
CA TYR A 366 14.47 11.82 -14.49
C TYR A 366 13.79 13.18 -14.63
N LYS A 367 14.59 14.22 -14.47
CA LYS A 367 14.22 15.61 -14.76
C LYS A 367 14.22 15.86 -16.26
N ALA A 368 13.73 17.03 -16.67
CA ALA A 368 13.68 17.44 -18.07
C ALA A 368 15.07 17.49 -18.76
N ASP A 369 16.14 17.69 -17.99
CA ASP A 369 17.53 17.70 -18.48
C ASP A 369 18.20 16.31 -18.47
N ASN A 370 17.43 15.25 -18.18
CA ASN A 370 17.86 13.86 -18.01
C ASN A 370 18.74 13.57 -16.79
N THR A 371 18.92 14.51 -15.87
CA THR A 371 19.47 14.19 -14.56
C THR A 371 18.45 13.43 -13.72
N GLN A 372 18.92 12.73 -12.68
CA GLN A 372 18.06 11.95 -11.79
C GLN A 372 17.07 12.87 -11.03
N ALA A 373 15.81 12.46 -10.96
CA ALA A 373 14.79 13.14 -10.15
C ALA A 373 14.48 12.32 -8.90
N HIS A 374 14.74 12.85 -7.71
CA HIS A 374 14.40 12.20 -6.44
C HIS A 374 13.04 12.62 -5.87
N PHE A 375 12.47 13.73 -6.36
CA PHE A 375 11.22 14.26 -5.85
C PHE A 375 10.18 14.33 -6.95
N PHE A 376 8.93 14.01 -6.60
CA PHE A 376 7.84 13.85 -7.56
C PHE A 376 7.59 15.09 -8.43
N TRP A 377 7.76 16.30 -7.87
CA TRP A 377 7.54 17.56 -8.60
C TRP A 377 8.61 17.87 -9.65
N ASP A 378 9.75 17.18 -9.61
CA ASP A 378 10.84 17.31 -10.59
C ASP A 378 10.75 16.26 -11.71
N VAL A 379 9.88 15.26 -11.59
CA VAL A 379 9.82 14.15 -12.53
C VAL A 379 9.20 14.60 -13.85
N ALA A 380 9.99 14.48 -14.93
CA ALA A 380 9.56 14.73 -16.29
C ALA A 380 9.40 13.45 -17.12
N ARG A 381 10.10 12.38 -16.75
CA ARG A 381 9.97 11.04 -17.34
C ARG A 381 10.42 9.97 -16.35
N TYR A 382 10.03 8.73 -16.60
CA TYR A 382 10.55 7.57 -15.88
C TYR A 382 10.73 6.37 -16.82
N ASP A 383 11.64 5.47 -16.44
CA ASP A 383 11.84 4.16 -17.08
C ASP A 383 11.48 3.06 -16.07
N SER A 384 10.49 2.22 -16.38
CA SER A 384 9.93 1.26 -15.43
C SER A 384 10.52 -0.14 -15.49
N ASN A 385 10.97 -0.68 -14.36
CA ASN A 385 11.50 -2.05 -14.27
C ASN A 385 10.83 -2.85 -13.14
N LEU A 386 9.50 -2.90 -13.12
CA LEU A 386 8.74 -3.56 -12.06
C LEU A 386 8.48 -5.05 -12.37
N ILE A 387 8.27 -5.85 -11.33
CA ILE A 387 7.83 -7.24 -11.48
C ILE A 387 6.37 -7.23 -11.90
N ARG A 388 6.06 -7.91 -13.00
CA ARG A 388 4.74 -7.86 -13.64
C ARG A 388 3.68 -8.65 -12.85
N PRO A 389 2.41 -8.19 -12.85
CA PRO A 389 1.28 -8.97 -12.34
C PRO A 389 0.77 -10.01 -13.36
N PRO A 390 -0.09 -10.95 -12.94
CA PRO A 390 -0.78 -11.85 -13.85
C PRO A 390 -1.86 -11.11 -14.67
N VAL A 391 -1.76 -11.18 -16.00
CA VAL A 391 -2.71 -10.52 -16.93
C VAL A 391 -3.62 -11.51 -17.67
N THR A 392 -3.28 -12.79 -17.67
CA THR A 392 -4.07 -13.84 -18.32
C THR A 392 -3.99 -15.17 -17.57
N LEU A 393 -5.06 -15.97 -17.70
CA LEU A 393 -5.09 -17.37 -17.28
C LEU A 393 -4.92 -18.35 -18.45
N ASP A 394 -4.86 -17.87 -19.69
CA ASP A 394 -4.70 -18.73 -20.87
C ASP A 394 -3.25 -19.24 -20.93
N PRO A 395 -2.99 -20.54 -20.73
CA PRO A 395 -1.65 -21.10 -20.76
C PRO A 395 -0.97 -21.01 -22.13
N ASN A 396 -1.71 -20.71 -23.21
CA ASN A 396 -1.15 -20.54 -24.55
C ASN A 396 -0.80 -19.08 -24.86
N SER A 397 -1.17 -18.13 -24.00
CA SER A 397 -0.79 -16.73 -24.18
C SER A 397 0.69 -16.53 -23.87
N VAL A 398 1.35 -15.69 -24.66
CA VAL A 398 2.73 -15.24 -24.40
C VAL A 398 2.85 -14.48 -23.06
N ASP A 399 1.74 -13.93 -22.56
CA ASP A 399 1.68 -13.18 -21.31
C ASP A 399 1.30 -14.05 -20.10
N PHE A 400 1.10 -15.35 -20.30
CA PHE A 400 0.82 -16.27 -19.19
C PHE A 400 1.99 -16.31 -18.21
N ASP A 401 3.21 -16.38 -18.75
CA ASP A 401 4.44 -16.25 -17.98
C ASP A 401 4.83 -14.77 -17.80
N HIS A 402 4.43 -14.23 -16.66
CA HIS A 402 4.72 -12.85 -16.24
C HIS A 402 5.99 -12.73 -15.39
N SER A 403 6.67 -13.83 -15.11
CA SER A 403 7.90 -13.80 -14.33
C SER A 403 9.02 -13.04 -15.06
N THR A 404 10.07 -12.72 -14.30
CA THR A 404 11.30 -12.11 -14.79
C THR A 404 12.47 -13.01 -14.46
N THR A 405 13.32 -13.31 -15.46
CA THR A 405 14.54 -14.09 -15.26
C THR A 405 15.75 -13.16 -15.31
N VAL A 406 16.47 -13.08 -14.20
CA VAL A 406 17.73 -12.33 -14.07
C VAL A 406 18.90 -13.26 -14.34
N THR A 407 19.80 -12.86 -15.24
CA THR A 407 20.98 -13.66 -15.61
C THR A 407 22.27 -13.04 -15.10
N TYR A 408 23.03 -13.81 -14.31
CA TYR A 408 24.34 -13.47 -13.79
C TYR A 408 25.43 -14.23 -14.55
N GLN A 409 26.39 -13.53 -15.13
CA GLN A 409 27.63 -14.12 -15.64
C GLN A 409 28.61 -14.32 -14.49
N VAL A 410 28.99 -15.57 -14.23
CA VAL A 410 29.83 -15.96 -13.09
C VAL A 410 31.11 -16.71 -13.49
N GLY A 411 31.27 -17.03 -14.78
CA GLY A 411 32.47 -17.72 -15.27
C GLY A 411 32.44 -19.22 -15.00
N ALA A 412 33.39 -19.77 -14.24
CA ALA A 412 33.44 -21.20 -14.00
C ALA A 412 32.36 -21.66 -13.00
N THR A 413 31.30 -22.30 -13.48
CA THR A 413 30.20 -22.79 -12.62
C THR A 413 30.45 -24.18 -12.04
N SER A 414 31.45 -24.92 -12.52
CA SER A 414 31.75 -26.28 -12.06
C SER A 414 32.18 -26.36 -10.60
N THR A 415 32.72 -25.25 -10.06
CA THR A 415 33.17 -25.11 -8.68
C THR A 415 32.05 -24.74 -7.70
N ILE A 416 30.92 -24.24 -8.19
CA ILE A 416 29.78 -23.81 -7.36
C ILE A 416 29.11 -25.05 -6.76
N ASP A 417 28.92 -25.04 -5.45
CA ASP A 417 28.25 -26.08 -4.68
C ASP A 417 26.94 -25.61 -4.05
N ARG A 418 26.85 -24.31 -3.72
CA ARG A 418 25.66 -23.68 -3.14
C ARG A 418 25.45 -22.28 -3.71
N VAL A 419 24.19 -21.90 -3.94
CA VAL A 419 23.80 -20.52 -4.22
C VAL A 419 22.67 -20.13 -3.29
N GLU A 420 22.79 -18.96 -2.66
CA GLU A 420 21.75 -18.36 -1.83
C GLU A 420 21.30 -17.06 -2.51
N ALA A 421 19.99 -16.86 -2.61
CA ALA A 421 19.41 -15.64 -3.16
C ALA A 421 18.28 -15.13 -2.28
N ARG A 422 18.16 -13.81 -2.14
CA ARG A 422 17.14 -13.12 -1.37
C ARG A 422 16.53 -12.01 -2.20
N ILE A 423 15.22 -11.80 -2.10
CA ILE A 423 14.57 -10.57 -2.60
C ILE A 423 14.42 -9.63 -1.42
N LEU A 424 15.04 -8.46 -1.54
CA LEU A 424 15.08 -7.42 -0.52
C LEU A 424 14.19 -6.26 -0.96
N VAL A 425 13.54 -5.61 0.02
CA VAL A 425 12.63 -4.48 -0.19
C VAL A 425 12.99 -3.36 0.78
N ARG A 426 13.16 -2.15 0.27
CA ARG A 426 13.30 -0.94 1.06
C ARG A 426 12.19 0.06 0.71
N PRO A 427 11.50 0.63 1.71
CA PRO A 427 10.39 1.54 1.46
C PRO A 427 10.76 2.87 0.79
N LEU A 428 11.91 3.43 1.13
CA LEU A 428 12.35 4.76 0.69
C LEU A 428 13.83 4.74 0.29
N PRO A 429 14.26 5.59 -0.66
CA PRO A 429 15.65 5.67 -1.05
C PRO A 429 16.42 6.56 -0.08
N ILE A 430 17.61 6.12 0.32
CA ILE A 430 18.53 6.85 1.20
C ILE A 430 18.86 8.22 0.61
N ALA A 431 19.06 8.32 -0.70
CA ALA A 431 19.43 9.55 -1.38
C ALA A 431 18.38 10.67 -1.20
N ALA A 432 17.08 10.35 -1.28
CA ALA A 432 16.02 11.34 -1.05
C ALA A 432 16.00 11.81 0.41
N LEU A 433 16.22 10.89 1.36
CA LEU A 433 16.31 11.22 2.78
C LEU A 433 17.51 12.11 3.07
N ASP A 434 18.66 11.82 2.45
CA ASP A 434 19.88 12.62 2.58
C ASP A 434 19.68 14.05 2.06
N GLU A 435 18.97 14.24 0.95
CA GLU A 435 18.65 15.57 0.44
C GLU A 435 17.68 16.35 1.35
N LEU A 436 16.69 15.67 1.93
CA LEU A 436 15.78 16.29 2.91
C LEU A 436 16.51 16.69 4.20
N VAL A 437 17.44 15.86 4.67
CA VAL A 437 18.28 16.18 5.83
C VAL A 437 19.24 17.33 5.51
N ALA A 438 19.93 17.28 4.37
CA ALA A 438 20.89 18.31 3.96
C ALA A 438 20.26 19.69 3.78
N SER A 439 18.97 19.73 3.44
CA SER A 439 18.20 20.98 3.34
C SER A 439 17.54 21.42 4.64
N GLY A 440 17.64 20.63 5.70
CA GLY A 440 17.05 20.94 7.01
C GLY A 440 15.54 20.77 7.06
N ASP A 441 14.94 20.01 6.12
CA ASP A 441 13.51 19.72 6.12
C ASP A 441 13.17 18.45 6.91
N LEU A 442 14.11 17.49 7.01
CA LEU A 442 13.94 16.26 7.77
C LEU A 442 14.96 16.15 8.91
N ASP A 443 14.50 15.70 10.08
CA ASP A 443 15.37 15.40 11.21
C ASP A 443 16.30 14.20 10.86
N PRO A 444 17.63 14.34 11.00
CA PRO A 444 18.57 13.23 10.81
C PRO A 444 18.23 11.95 11.60
N ALA A 445 17.54 12.07 12.74
CA ALA A 445 17.11 10.92 13.53
C ALA A 445 16.05 10.06 12.81
N ILE A 446 15.23 10.65 11.91
CA ILE A 446 14.30 9.90 11.07
C ILE A 446 15.08 9.11 10.01
N ARG A 447 16.03 9.77 9.33
CA ARG A 447 16.94 9.11 8.39
C ARG A 447 17.68 7.93 9.05
N ALA A 448 18.13 8.08 10.29
CA ALA A 448 18.79 7.02 11.06
C ALA A 448 17.93 5.75 11.23
N LYS A 449 16.60 5.85 11.25
CA LYS A 449 15.69 4.69 11.37
C LYS A 449 15.54 3.90 10.07
N LEU A 450 15.81 4.53 8.93
CA LEU A 450 15.67 3.94 7.60
C LEU A 450 17.00 3.41 7.02
N VAL A 451 18.10 3.58 7.76
CA VAL A 451 19.44 3.08 7.41
C VAL A 451 19.90 1.97 8.35
N SER A 452 18.96 1.27 9.00
CA SER A 452 19.24 0.16 9.90
C SER A 452 19.01 -1.20 9.21
N PRO A 453 19.58 -2.30 9.72
CA PRO A 453 19.35 -3.64 9.17
C PRO A 453 17.87 -4.01 9.09
N GLU A 454 17.05 -3.52 10.02
CA GLU A 454 15.61 -3.78 10.09
C GLU A 454 14.80 -2.99 9.05
N ALA A 455 15.37 -1.94 8.45
CA ALA A 455 14.71 -1.12 7.44
C ALA A 455 14.67 -1.81 6.05
N THR A 456 15.54 -2.79 5.83
CA THR A 456 15.53 -3.61 4.62
C THR A 456 14.80 -4.93 4.89
N LEU A 457 13.62 -5.07 4.31
CA LEU A 457 12.76 -6.23 4.50
C LEU A 457 13.19 -7.38 3.58
N VAL A 458 13.15 -8.61 4.08
CA VAL A 458 13.35 -9.81 3.26
C VAL A 458 11.99 -10.33 2.81
N ALA A 459 11.70 -10.22 1.52
CA ALA A 459 10.45 -10.73 0.95
C ALA A 459 10.49 -12.25 0.77
N THR A 460 11.61 -12.77 0.26
CA THR A 460 11.80 -14.21 0.06
C THR A 460 13.27 -14.59 0.09
N THR A 461 13.54 -15.87 0.36
CA THR A 461 14.87 -16.48 0.30
C THR A 461 14.76 -17.81 -0.43
N SER A 462 15.75 -18.12 -1.27
CA SER A 462 15.88 -19.40 -1.95
C SER A 462 17.31 -19.90 -1.92
N THR A 463 17.49 -21.21 -1.88
CA THR A 463 18.79 -21.86 -1.85
C THR A 463 18.85 -22.97 -2.90
N TRP A 464 19.88 -22.93 -3.72
CA TRP A 464 20.26 -24.01 -4.63
C TRP A 464 21.45 -24.76 -4.05
N LEU A 465 21.41 -26.10 -4.12
CA LEU A 465 22.49 -26.97 -3.71
C LEU A 465 22.82 -27.93 -4.86
N LYS A 466 24.10 -28.13 -5.15
CA LYS A 466 24.57 -29.04 -6.19
C LYS A 466 24.14 -30.49 -5.92
N SER A 467 24.12 -30.89 -4.64
CA SER A 467 23.74 -32.24 -4.20
C SER A 467 22.28 -32.61 -4.49
N THR A 468 21.39 -31.61 -4.61
CA THR A 468 19.96 -31.79 -4.88
C THR A 468 19.54 -31.17 -6.23
N ALA A 469 20.50 -30.70 -7.02
CA ALA A 469 20.25 -30.04 -8.28
C ALA A 469 19.58 -31.00 -9.28
N ILE A 470 18.46 -30.54 -9.83
CA ILE A 470 17.75 -31.21 -10.93
C ILE A 470 18.48 -30.84 -12.25
N PRO A 471 18.49 -31.70 -13.28
CA PRO A 471 19.19 -31.42 -14.53
C PRO A 471 18.84 -30.05 -15.14
N ALA A 472 19.84 -29.37 -15.70
CA ALA A 472 19.72 -28.03 -16.29
C ALA A 472 18.68 -27.93 -17.43
N SER A 473 18.27 -29.06 -18.03
CA SER A 473 17.17 -29.09 -19.02
C SER A 473 15.81 -28.70 -18.45
N ARG A 474 15.65 -28.63 -17.12
CA ARG A 474 14.44 -28.10 -16.45
C ARG A 474 14.58 -26.65 -15.97
N CYS A 475 15.68 -25.98 -16.33
CA CYS A 475 15.91 -24.57 -16.05
C CYS A 475 15.37 -23.62 -17.11
N ASN A 476 15.04 -24.14 -18.30
CA ASN A 476 14.45 -23.35 -19.38
C ASN A 476 12.93 -23.55 -19.37
N PRO A 477 12.12 -22.46 -19.33
CA PRO A 477 10.67 -22.56 -19.49
C PRO A 477 10.24 -22.94 -20.93
N PHE A 478 11.19 -23.05 -21.87
CA PHE A 478 10.98 -23.36 -23.28
C PHE A 478 11.64 -24.68 -23.72
#